data_AF-A0A972H2L5-F1
#
_entry.id   AF-A0A972H2L5-F1
#
_cell.length_a   1.000
_cell.length_b   1.000
_cell.length_c   1.000
_cell.angle_alpha   90.00
_cell.angle_beta   90.00
_cell.angle_gamma   90.00
#
_symmetry.space_group_name_H-M   'P 1'
#
loop_
_entity.id
_entity.type
_entity.pdbx_description
1 polymer ?
#
loop_
_entity_poly.entity_id
_entity_poly.type
_entity_poly.pdbx_seq_one_letter_code
_entity_poly.pdbx_strand_id
1 'polypeptide(L)'
;MKKIIERIQTIRNSKKIIRDMRGEINNEISLEAESIPFLNKPGIIFTFDDGFRIRHWYDYGIGKKSNYNDLFGYFDVKATFNINAYHLFENQRELTQSEIDMLLELQANGHEIAHHGYKHRNSVEYTRTYGLNSWIEDDISLLIEWMAKQKHSISGDQFKCPVSFAFPGSKYNEETCEAIVTRFFKIARGYLKQDNLISMQHTGFSPSVCIDENVFPNIKLLKPALFYAKETGRNLVLMGHSILPKNINWDNYGWGEGSKEAGKYRISPENIEYIINEAKKIGLEFYTMAEAAGIATFIDHRLEGAIREQLNIKEKWIYIKDLLKIKELNLEGKGISNLAGIEYLTNLEKLNIINNKNLNNMKLLNKLKRIKKLEM
;
A
#
# COMPACT_ATOMS: atom_id res chain seq x y z
N MET A 1 0.37 9.17 -37.30
CA MET A 1 0.08 7.74 -37.57
C MET A 1 0.69 6.80 -36.52
N LYS A 2 2.02 6.81 -36.30
CA LYS A 2 2.71 5.95 -35.30
C LYS A 2 2.12 5.99 -33.87
N LYS A 3 1.93 7.18 -33.29
CA LYS A 3 1.31 7.34 -31.95
C LYS A 3 -0.12 6.78 -31.85
N ILE A 4 -0.89 6.82 -32.94
CA ILE A 4 -2.26 6.28 -32.98
C ILE A 4 -2.21 4.75 -32.97
N ILE A 5 -1.31 4.16 -33.76
CA ILE A 5 -1.10 2.71 -33.82
C ILE A 5 -0.63 2.18 -32.46
N GLU A 6 0.35 2.83 -31.84
CA GLU A 6 0.84 2.48 -30.50
C GLU A 6 -0.32 2.50 -29.48
N ARG A 7 -1.14 3.56 -29.47
CA ARG A 7 -2.29 3.65 -28.57
C ARG A 7 -3.33 2.55 -28.81
N ILE A 8 -3.62 2.20 -30.07
CA ILE A 8 -4.53 1.09 -30.40
C ILE A 8 -3.97 -0.23 -29.88
N GLN A 9 -2.66 -0.46 -30.06
CA GLN A 9 -2.01 -1.66 -29.56
C GLN A 9 -2.06 -1.75 -28.04
N THR A 10 -1.79 -0.64 -27.34
CA THR A 10 -1.91 -0.60 -25.88
C THR A 10 -3.33 -0.91 -25.43
N ILE A 11 -4.37 -0.34 -26.06
CA ILE A 11 -5.78 -0.65 -25.76
C ILE A 11 -6.09 -2.14 -25.95
N ARG A 12 -5.57 -2.76 -27.02
CA ARG A 12 -5.73 -4.21 -27.25
C ARG A 12 -5.06 -5.03 -26.15
N ASN A 13 -3.86 -4.62 -25.72
CA ASN A 13 -3.15 -5.27 -24.62
C ASN A 13 -3.90 -5.12 -23.29
N SER A 14 -4.46 -3.95 -22.96
CA SER A 14 -5.27 -3.77 -21.74
C SER A 14 -6.48 -4.71 -21.75
N LYS A 15 -7.19 -4.81 -22.88
CA LYS A 15 -8.32 -5.74 -23.03
C LYS A 15 -7.89 -7.21 -22.89
N LYS A 16 -6.71 -7.55 -23.40
CA LYS A 16 -6.14 -8.89 -23.26
C LYS A 16 -5.92 -9.25 -21.78
N ILE A 17 -5.32 -8.36 -20.99
CA ILE A 17 -5.12 -8.57 -19.53
C ILE A 17 -6.45 -8.94 -18.86
N ILE A 18 -7.50 -8.13 -19.10
CA ILE A 18 -8.82 -8.33 -18.49
C ILE A 18 -9.48 -9.63 -18.94
N ARG A 19 -9.31 -10.01 -20.22
CA ARG A 19 -9.85 -11.27 -20.75
C ARG A 19 -9.11 -12.47 -20.14
N ASP A 20 -7.79 -12.40 -20.06
CA ASP A 20 -6.96 -13.48 -19.53
C ASP A 20 -7.27 -13.69 -18.03
N MET A 21 -7.47 -12.61 -17.25
CA MET A 21 -8.00 -12.70 -15.87
C MET A 21 -9.28 -13.54 -15.79
N ARG A 22 -10.27 -13.28 -16.66
CA ARG A 22 -11.53 -14.04 -16.66
C ARG A 22 -11.33 -15.51 -17.01
N GLY A 23 -10.40 -15.81 -17.90
CA GLY A 23 -10.08 -17.19 -18.29
C GLY A 23 -9.55 -18.01 -17.12
N GLU A 24 -8.65 -17.43 -16.32
CA GLU A 24 -8.00 -18.09 -15.18
C GLU A 24 -8.97 -18.32 -14.01
N ILE A 25 -9.87 -17.37 -13.71
CA ILE A 25 -10.84 -17.48 -12.59
C ILE A 25 -11.72 -18.72 -12.69
N ASN A 26 -12.11 -19.13 -13.90
CA ASN A 26 -13.02 -20.25 -14.10
C ASN A 26 -12.39 -21.62 -13.74
N ASN A 27 -11.08 -21.67 -13.43
CA ASN A 27 -10.35 -22.89 -13.18
C ASN A 27 -10.03 -23.16 -11.68
N GLU A 28 -10.41 -22.26 -10.76
CA GLU A 28 -10.08 -22.40 -9.33
C GLU A 28 -11.24 -22.96 -8.48
N ILE A 29 -10.89 -23.86 -7.55
CA ILE A 29 -11.79 -24.43 -6.52
C ILE A 29 -11.67 -23.58 -5.25
N SER A 30 -12.77 -23.07 -4.71
CA SER A 30 -12.74 -22.29 -3.46
C SER A 30 -12.53 -23.19 -2.24
N LEU A 31 -11.49 -22.93 -1.45
CA LEU A 31 -11.34 -23.48 -0.11
C LEU A 31 -12.06 -22.58 0.90
N GLU A 32 -12.74 -23.18 1.88
CA GLU A 32 -13.37 -22.44 2.97
C GLU A 32 -12.29 -21.76 3.83
N ALA A 33 -12.28 -20.43 3.84
CA ALA A 33 -11.40 -19.64 4.68
C ALA A 33 -12.12 -19.17 5.96
N GLU A 34 -11.37 -19.08 7.06
CA GLU A 34 -11.87 -18.54 8.32
C GLU A 34 -12.43 -17.12 8.16
N SER A 35 -13.63 -16.88 8.70
CA SER A 35 -14.37 -15.62 8.51
C SER A 35 -13.89 -14.48 9.42
N ILE A 36 -13.19 -13.47 8.88
CA ILE A 36 -12.82 -12.24 9.59
C ILE A 36 -13.70 -11.08 9.09
N PRO A 37 -14.62 -10.50 9.91
CA PRO A 37 -15.64 -9.53 9.47
C PRO A 37 -15.12 -8.26 8.78
N PHE A 38 -13.85 -7.91 9.01
CA PHE A 38 -13.16 -6.76 8.42
C PHE A 38 -12.39 -7.13 7.15
N LEU A 39 -11.68 -8.26 7.17
CA LEU A 39 -10.79 -8.63 6.08
C LEU A 39 -11.53 -9.30 4.94
N ASN A 40 -12.50 -10.16 5.20
CA ASN A 40 -13.04 -11.07 4.19
C ASN A 40 -14.01 -10.42 3.19
N LYS A 41 -14.03 -9.09 3.09
CA LYS A 41 -14.75 -8.40 2.03
C LYS A 41 -13.83 -8.27 0.82
N PRO A 42 -14.34 -8.44 -0.42
CA PRO A 42 -13.55 -8.16 -1.60
C PRO A 42 -13.20 -6.68 -1.65
N GLY A 43 -11.99 -6.38 -2.12
CA GLY A 43 -11.49 -5.02 -2.15
C GLY A 43 -10.52 -4.76 -3.29
N ILE A 44 -9.95 -3.55 -3.22
CA ILE A 44 -8.82 -3.15 -4.06
C ILE A 44 -7.68 -2.66 -3.18
N ILE A 45 -6.46 -2.80 -3.69
CA ILE A 45 -5.25 -2.33 -3.01
C ILE A 45 -4.49 -1.46 -4.00
N PHE A 46 -4.40 -0.16 -3.72
CA PHE A 46 -3.54 0.73 -4.49
C PHE A 46 -2.10 0.64 -3.98
N THR A 47 -1.16 0.44 -4.90
CA THR A 47 0.28 0.45 -4.60
C THR A 47 0.98 1.44 -5.51
N PHE A 48 1.82 2.33 -4.96
CA PHE A 48 2.58 3.31 -5.72
C PHE A 48 4.07 3.16 -5.51
N ASP A 49 4.81 3.07 -6.60
CA ASP A 49 6.24 2.73 -6.59
C ASP A 49 7.14 3.94 -6.89
N ASP A 50 8.38 3.83 -6.41
CA ASP A 50 9.51 4.76 -6.55
C ASP A 50 9.52 5.96 -5.58
N GLY A 51 10.50 5.98 -4.67
CA GLY A 51 10.65 7.04 -3.65
C GLY A 51 10.93 8.44 -4.23
N PHE A 52 11.46 8.55 -5.44
CA PHE A 52 11.67 9.86 -6.07
C PHE A 52 10.35 10.57 -6.46
N ARG A 53 9.20 9.86 -6.38
CA ARG A 53 7.87 10.37 -6.74
C ARG A 53 7.03 10.81 -5.55
N ILE A 54 7.59 10.83 -4.33
CA ILE A 54 6.87 11.17 -3.09
C ILE A 54 6.03 12.45 -3.21
N ARG A 55 6.60 13.50 -3.81
CA ARG A 55 5.89 14.77 -4.01
C ARG A 55 4.64 14.62 -4.87
N HIS A 56 4.62 13.70 -5.84
CA HIS A 56 3.44 13.48 -6.68
C HIS A 56 2.30 12.85 -5.86
N TRP A 57 2.62 11.91 -4.97
CA TRP A 57 1.65 11.30 -4.06
C TRP A 57 1.14 12.31 -3.03
N TYR A 58 2.06 13.11 -2.47
CA TYR A 58 1.73 14.08 -1.45
C TYR A 58 0.88 15.23 -2.00
N ASP A 59 1.30 15.84 -3.11
CA ASP A 59 0.64 17.00 -3.70
C ASP A 59 -0.73 16.66 -4.29
N TYR A 60 -0.82 15.55 -5.04
CA TYR A 60 -2.01 15.22 -5.84
C TYR A 60 -2.78 14.01 -5.33
N GLY A 61 -2.16 13.13 -4.53
CA GLY A 61 -2.84 12.00 -3.91
C GLY A 61 -3.63 12.45 -2.67
N ILE A 62 -2.95 13.01 -1.67
CA ILE A 62 -3.60 13.56 -0.47
C ILE A 62 -3.94 15.06 -0.58
N GLY A 63 -3.87 15.64 -1.78
CA GLY A 63 -4.40 16.98 -2.06
C GLY A 63 -3.67 18.14 -1.38
N LYS A 64 -2.37 18.02 -1.11
CA LYS A 64 -1.60 19.08 -0.46
C LYS A 64 -1.32 20.27 -1.37
N LYS A 65 -1.39 20.07 -2.67
CA LYS A 65 -1.33 21.15 -3.64
C LYS A 65 -2.71 21.77 -3.82
N SER A 66 -2.75 23.09 -3.89
CA SER A 66 -3.98 23.85 -4.07
C SER A 66 -4.79 23.37 -5.28
N ASN A 67 -6.11 23.36 -5.13
CA ASN A 67 -7.11 22.92 -6.12
C ASN A 67 -7.16 21.41 -6.39
N TYR A 68 -6.48 20.58 -5.59
CA TYR A 68 -6.65 19.13 -5.61
C TYR A 68 -7.26 18.66 -4.30
N ASN A 69 -8.27 17.79 -4.39
CA ASN A 69 -8.86 17.16 -3.23
C ASN A 69 -7.99 16.00 -2.77
N ASP A 70 -8.08 15.67 -1.49
CA ASP A 70 -7.57 14.40 -0.97
C ASP A 70 -8.36 13.25 -1.62
N LEU A 71 -7.71 12.53 -2.53
CA LEU A 71 -8.28 11.38 -3.24
C LEU A 71 -8.55 10.23 -2.29
N PHE A 72 -7.75 10.13 -1.24
CA PHE A 72 -7.77 9.00 -0.34
C PHE A 72 -8.71 9.22 0.84
N GLY A 73 -8.80 10.48 1.30
CA GLY A 73 -9.53 10.85 2.49
C GLY A 73 -8.91 10.23 3.76
N TYR A 74 -9.27 10.77 4.92
CA TYR A 74 -8.79 10.23 6.19
C TYR A 74 -9.35 8.82 6.44
N PHE A 75 -8.53 7.78 6.24
CA PHE A 75 -8.85 6.36 6.42
C PHE A 75 -10.06 5.84 5.61
N ASP A 76 -10.45 6.54 4.54
CA ASP A 76 -11.55 6.11 3.65
C ASP A 76 -11.02 5.19 2.54
N VAL A 77 -9.97 5.61 1.85
CA VAL A 77 -9.21 4.81 0.89
C VAL A 77 -7.79 4.67 1.39
N LYS A 78 -7.33 3.43 1.55
CA LYS A 78 -5.96 3.12 1.94
C LYS A 78 -5.11 2.78 0.72
N ALA A 79 -3.81 3.00 0.83
CA ALA A 79 -2.83 2.75 -0.22
C ALA A 79 -1.49 2.32 0.40
N THR A 80 -0.65 1.69 -0.40
CA THR A 80 0.71 1.29 -0.05
C THR A 80 1.71 2.05 -0.92
N PHE A 81 2.66 2.76 -0.31
CA PHE A 81 3.71 3.51 -1.01
C PHE A 81 5.04 2.77 -0.85
N ASN A 82 5.56 2.22 -1.93
CA ASN A 82 6.78 1.43 -1.96
C ASN A 82 7.98 2.36 -2.22
N ILE A 83 8.86 2.49 -1.22
CA ILE A 83 9.97 3.44 -1.27
C ILE A 83 11.32 2.76 -1.39
N ASN A 84 12.23 3.44 -2.08
CA ASN A 84 13.67 3.22 -2.03
C ASN A 84 14.32 4.46 -1.37
N ALA A 85 15.56 4.35 -0.90
CA ALA A 85 16.19 5.42 -0.10
C ALA A 85 16.76 6.57 -0.95
N TYR A 86 16.77 6.46 -2.28
CA TYR A 86 17.49 7.38 -3.17
C TYR A 86 16.64 7.97 -4.29
N HIS A 87 16.87 9.24 -4.58
CA HIS A 87 16.28 9.92 -5.71
C HIS A 87 17.00 9.54 -7.02
N LEU A 88 16.39 8.70 -7.85
CA LEU A 88 17.03 8.10 -9.03
C LEU A 88 17.54 9.13 -10.06
N PHE A 89 16.93 10.31 -10.12
CA PHE A 89 17.26 11.33 -11.13
C PHE A 89 17.84 12.64 -10.58
N GLU A 90 18.22 12.69 -9.31
CA GLU A 90 18.86 13.87 -8.69
C GLU A 90 20.19 13.45 -8.07
N ASN A 91 21.17 13.11 -8.92
CA ASN A 91 22.51 12.65 -8.52
C ASN A 91 22.50 11.44 -7.57
N GLN A 92 21.43 10.65 -7.56
CA GLN A 92 21.24 9.56 -6.59
C GLN A 92 21.45 10.05 -5.15
N ARG A 93 20.95 11.25 -4.80
CA ARG A 93 20.90 11.71 -3.41
C ARG A 93 19.95 10.84 -2.59
N GLU A 94 20.18 10.74 -1.29
CA GLU A 94 19.18 10.16 -0.38
C GLU A 94 17.91 11.00 -0.34
N LEU A 95 16.81 10.39 0.12
CA LEU A 95 15.58 11.12 0.43
C LEU A 95 15.86 12.19 1.49
N THR A 96 15.37 13.39 1.23
CA THR A 96 15.49 14.54 2.12
C THR A 96 14.59 14.38 3.35
N GLN A 97 14.88 15.10 4.43
CA GLN A 97 13.99 15.16 5.60
C GLN A 97 12.56 15.58 5.23
N SER A 98 12.40 16.50 4.28
CA SER A 98 11.06 16.92 3.81
C SER A 98 10.31 15.77 3.14
N GLU A 99 10.98 14.92 2.36
CA GLU A 99 10.35 13.74 1.74
C GLU A 99 10.02 12.66 2.78
N ILE A 100 10.87 12.50 3.80
CA ILE A 100 10.62 11.61 4.95
C ILE A 100 9.40 12.09 5.74
N ASP A 101 9.28 13.38 6.02
CA ASP A 101 8.13 13.97 6.71
C ASP A 101 6.83 13.74 5.93
N MET A 102 6.85 13.93 4.61
CA MET A 102 5.71 13.63 3.72
C MET A 102 5.28 12.16 3.80
N LEU A 103 6.24 11.22 3.78
CA LEU A 103 5.95 9.79 3.90
C LEU A 103 5.34 9.44 5.26
N LEU A 104 5.85 10.03 6.34
CA LEU A 104 5.33 9.77 7.68
C LEU A 104 3.97 10.41 7.90
N GLU A 105 3.65 11.50 7.20
CA GLU A 105 2.29 12.03 7.15
C GLU A 105 1.34 11.13 6.36
N LEU A 106 1.77 10.58 5.21
CA LEU A 106 0.99 9.55 4.50
C LEU A 106 0.72 8.35 5.42
N GLN A 107 1.74 7.90 6.15
CA GLN A 107 1.59 6.82 7.14
C GLN A 107 0.60 7.19 8.25
N ALA A 108 0.67 8.42 8.78
CA ALA A 108 -0.22 8.89 9.83
C ALA A 108 -1.70 8.96 9.42
N ASN A 109 -1.95 9.07 8.11
CA ASN A 109 -3.29 9.03 7.48
C ASN A 109 -3.76 7.61 7.12
N GLY A 110 -3.04 6.57 7.56
CA GLY A 110 -3.49 5.18 7.44
C GLY A 110 -2.97 4.45 6.21
N HIS A 111 -2.02 5.04 5.50
CA HIS A 111 -1.34 4.39 4.38
C HIS A 111 -0.16 3.54 4.87
N GLU A 112 0.19 2.52 4.11
CA GLU A 112 1.39 1.73 4.36
C GLU A 112 2.58 2.36 3.64
N ILE A 113 3.72 2.47 4.34
CA ILE A 113 5.01 2.72 3.71
C ILE A 113 5.75 1.38 3.64
N ALA A 114 5.98 0.91 2.42
CA ALA A 114 6.49 -0.42 2.13
C ALA A 114 7.87 -0.36 1.46
N HIS A 115 8.49 -1.53 1.36
CA HIS A 115 9.88 -1.67 0.94
C HIS A 115 10.00 -1.84 -0.58
N HIS A 116 10.93 -1.11 -1.21
CA HIS A 116 11.17 -1.17 -2.67
C HIS A 116 12.66 -1.31 -3.03
N GLY A 117 13.45 -1.93 -2.16
CA GLY A 117 14.90 -2.07 -2.33
C GLY A 117 15.65 -0.77 -2.07
N TYR A 118 16.77 -0.84 -1.36
CA TYR A 118 17.55 0.34 -0.96
C TYR A 118 17.92 1.24 -2.14
N LYS A 119 18.49 0.65 -3.20
CA LYS A 119 18.92 1.37 -4.42
C LYS A 119 18.05 1.03 -5.63
N HIS A 120 16.83 0.51 -5.42
CA HIS A 120 15.92 0.13 -6.51
C HIS A 120 16.60 -0.84 -7.50
N ARG A 121 17.20 -1.93 -6.98
CA ARG A 121 17.97 -2.86 -7.82
C ARG A 121 17.09 -3.94 -8.43
N ASN A 122 17.42 -4.34 -9.66
CA ASN A 122 16.87 -5.55 -10.28
C ASN A 122 17.40 -6.78 -9.54
N SER A 123 16.53 -7.46 -8.79
CA SER A 123 16.93 -8.58 -7.94
C SER A 123 17.58 -9.71 -8.74
N VAL A 124 17.00 -10.10 -9.88
CA VAL A 124 17.47 -11.23 -10.70
C VAL A 124 18.84 -10.97 -11.31
N GLU A 125 19.09 -9.74 -11.78
CA GLU A 125 20.40 -9.38 -12.32
C GLU A 125 21.45 -9.26 -11.22
N TYR A 126 21.08 -8.69 -10.07
CA TYR A 126 22.00 -8.53 -8.96
C TYR A 126 22.40 -9.87 -8.36
N THR A 127 21.43 -10.76 -8.10
CA THR A 127 21.72 -12.09 -7.53
C THR A 127 22.54 -12.95 -8.48
N ARG A 128 22.31 -12.86 -9.80
CA ARG A 128 23.17 -13.54 -10.79
C ARG A 128 24.62 -13.07 -10.73
N THR A 129 24.85 -11.79 -10.46
CA THR A 129 26.18 -11.17 -10.53
C THR A 129 26.94 -11.27 -9.21
N TYR A 130 26.24 -11.05 -8.08
CA TYR A 130 26.83 -10.89 -6.75
C TYR A 130 26.34 -11.93 -5.74
N GLY A 131 25.34 -12.74 -6.09
CA GLY A 131 24.73 -13.74 -5.21
C GLY A 131 23.52 -13.22 -4.42
N LEU A 132 22.70 -14.17 -3.96
CA LEU A 132 21.47 -13.90 -3.22
C LEU A 132 21.71 -13.15 -1.90
N ASN A 133 22.72 -13.55 -1.14
CA ASN A 133 23.03 -12.93 0.16
C ASN A 133 23.46 -11.47 0.01
N SER A 134 24.31 -11.16 -0.97
CA SER A 134 24.72 -9.77 -1.23
C SER A 134 23.53 -8.90 -1.64
N TRP A 135 22.60 -9.41 -2.45
CA TRP A 135 21.36 -8.66 -2.74
C TRP A 135 20.53 -8.40 -1.48
N ILE A 136 20.37 -9.41 -0.60
CA ILE A 136 19.65 -9.26 0.66
C ILE A 136 20.31 -8.21 1.54
N GLU A 137 21.62 -8.28 1.74
CA GLU A 137 22.37 -7.34 2.56
C GLU A 137 22.29 -5.93 1.96
N ASP A 138 22.66 -5.78 0.70
CA ASP A 138 22.85 -4.49 0.06
C ASP A 138 21.55 -3.75 -0.28
N ASP A 139 20.42 -4.46 -0.40
CA ASP A 139 19.17 -3.88 -0.89
C ASP A 139 18.00 -4.10 0.07
N ILE A 140 17.90 -5.26 0.71
CA ILE A 140 16.79 -5.59 1.62
C ILE A 140 17.08 -5.06 3.03
N SER A 141 18.14 -5.57 3.66
CA SER A 141 18.53 -5.23 5.03
C SER A 141 18.89 -3.74 5.15
N LEU A 142 19.68 -3.20 4.22
CA LEU A 142 20.09 -1.79 4.27
C LEU A 142 18.90 -0.82 4.27
N LEU A 143 17.84 -1.07 3.49
CA LEU A 143 16.68 -0.18 3.52
C LEU A 143 15.87 -0.34 4.81
N ILE A 144 15.75 -1.56 5.37
CA ILE A 144 15.10 -1.76 6.68
C ILE A 144 15.84 -0.95 7.75
N GLU A 145 17.17 -1.05 7.78
CA GLU A 145 18.00 -0.30 8.72
C GLU A 145 17.92 1.22 8.49
N TRP A 146 17.90 1.65 7.23
CA TRP A 146 17.74 3.06 6.89
C TRP A 146 16.40 3.59 7.36
N MET A 147 15.29 2.89 7.08
CA MET A 147 13.94 3.28 7.51
C MET A 147 13.84 3.36 9.04
N ALA A 148 14.44 2.42 9.77
CA ALA A 148 14.40 2.39 11.24
C ALA A 148 15.09 3.61 11.89
N LYS A 149 16.03 4.26 11.19
CA LYS A 149 16.74 5.46 11.66
C LYS A 149 15.98 6.76 11.39
N GLN A 150 14.98 6.72 10.51
CA GLN A 150 14.24 7.93 10.13
C GLN A 150 13.13 8.25 11.13
N LYS A 151 12.85 9.55 11.26
CA LYS A 151 11.74 10.06 12.05
C LYS A 151 11.20 11.34 11.44
N HIS A 152 9.95 11.64 11.71
CA HIS A 152 9.31 12.88 11.33
C HIS A 152 9.96 14.01 12.13
N SER A 153 10.34 15.11 11.46
CA SER A 153 11.09 16.20 12.07
C SER A 153 10.36 16.88 13.23
N ILE A 154 9.03 17.01 13.11
CA ILE A 154 8.13 17.60 14.12
C ILE A 154 7.55 16.57 15.09
N SER A 155 6.79 15.57 14.61
CA SER A 155 6.09 14.63 15.51
C SER A 155 7.01 13.60 16.17
N GLY A 156 8.19 13.35 15.58
CA GLY A 156 9.09 12.28 16.03
C GLY A 156 8.61 10.87 15.67
N ASP A 157 7.49 10.72 14.95
CA ASP A 157 7.00 9.42 14.50
C ASP A 157 8.02 8.72 13.62
N GLN A 158 8.09 7.40 13.70
CA GLN A 158 9.01 6.59 12.91
C GLN A 158 8.24 5.75 11.88
N PHE A 159 8.96 5.26 10.88
CA PHE A 159 8.37 4.30 9.95
C PHE A 159 7.95 3.03 10.69
N LYS A 160 6.79 2.50 10.33
CA LYS A 160 6.38 1.16 10.77
C LYS A 160 7.19 0.13 10.04
N CYS A 161 7.37 -1.02 10.70
CA CYS A 161 8.14 -2.10 10.09
C CYS A 161 7.42 -2.57 8.82
N PRO A 162 8.08 -2.55 7.64
CA PRO A 162 7.42 -2.92 6.40
C PRO A 162 6.90 -4.36 6.46
N VAL A 163 5.65 -4.54 6.03
CA VAL A 163 5.00 -5.85 5.93
C VAL A 163 5.12 -6.39 4.51
N SER A 164 5.09 -5.50 3.53
CA SER A 164 5.16 -5.83 2.11
C SER A 164 6.43 -5.29 1.43
N PHE A 165 6.78 -5.96 0.34
CA PHE A 165 7.87 -5.59 -0.56
C PHE A 165 7.36 -5.52 -1.99
N ALA A 166 7.87 -4.58 -2.78
CA ALA A 166 7.62 -4.49 -4.22
C ALA A 166 8.94 -4.69 -4.96
N PHE A 167 8.97 -5.59 -5.96
CA PHE A 167 10.18 -5.79 -6.77
C PHE A 167 10.43 -4.59 -7.72
N PRO A 168 11.60 -3.94 -7.68
CA PRO A 168 11.98 -2.92 -8.65
C PRO A 168 11.85 -3.42 -10.09
N GLY A 169 11.14 -2.65 -10.93
CA GLY A 169 10.82 -3.03 -12.31
C GLY A 169 10.01 -4.33 -12.45
N SER A 170 9.39 -4.80 -11.35
CA SER A 170 8.78 -6.13 -11.24
C SER A 170 9.68 -7.26 -11.72
N LYS A 171 10.99 -7.16 -11.48
CA LYS A 171 11.99 -8.17 -11.81
C LYS A 171 12.20 -9.07 -10.60
N TYR A 172 11.84 -10.34 -10.74
CA TYR A 172 11.92 -11.35 -9.67
C TYR A 172 12.05 -12.75 -10.27
N ASN A 173 12.41 -13.70 -9.42
CA ASN A 173 12.30 -15.14 -9.66
C ASN A 173 11.79 -15.81 -8.36
N GLU A 174 11.57 -17.12 -8.39
CA GLU A 174 11.08 -17.87 -7.23
C GLU A 174 12.04 -17.78 -6.03
N GLU A 175 13.35 -17.99 -6.27
CA GLU A 175 14.39 -17.93 -5.25
C GLU A 175 14.42 -16.58 -4.50
N THR A 176 14.44 -15.46 -5.24
CA THR A 176 14.46 -14.11 -4.64
C THR A 176 13.16 -13.81 -3.87
N CYS A 177 12.02 -14.29 -4.37
CA CYS A 177 10.73 -14.11 -3.71
C CYS A 177 10.64 -14.92 -2.40
N GLU A 178 11.00 -16.20 -2.44
CA GLU A 178 10.99 -17.07 -1.27
C GLU A 178 11.95 -16.56 -0.19
N ALA A 179 13.15 -16.14 -0.58
CA ALA A 179 14.15 -15.65 0.35
C ALA A 179 13.68 -14.45 1.18
N ILE A 180 12.93 -13.51 0.57
CA ILE A 180 12.47 -12.31 1.27
C ILE A 180 11.16 -12.53 2.03
N VAL A 181 10.25 -13.37 1.52
CA VAL A 181 8.97 -13.67 2.19
C VAL A 181 9.21 -14.52 3.44
N THR A 182 10.15 -15.46 3.40
CA THR A 182 10.40 -16.33 4.55
C THR A 182 11.04 -15.58 5.73
N ARG A 183 11.72 -14.46 5.47
CA ARG A 183 12.60 -13.80 6.45
C ARG A 183 12.20 -12.38 6.83
N PHE A 184 11.64 -11.61 5.89
CA PHE A 184 11.53 -10.16 6.05
C PHE A 184 10.10 -9.64 5.92
N PHE A 185 9.32 -10.16 4.96
CA PHE A 185 8.01 -9.64 4.58
C PHE A 185 6.96 -10.73 4.58
N LYS A 186 5.67 -10.37 4.63
CA LYS A 186 4.58 -11.33 4.39
C LYS A 186 4.25 -11.45 2.92
N ILE A 187 4.27 -10.34 2.17
CA ILE A 187 3.90 -10.31 0.77
C ILE A 187 5.00 -9.65 -0.06
N ALA A 188 5.30 -10.23 -1.21
CA ALA A 188 6.18 -9.65 -2.23
C ALA A 188 5.41 -9.42 -3.54
N ARG A 189 5.20 -8.17 -3.91
CA ARG A 189 4.47 -7.73 -5.12
C ARG A 189 5.38 -7.78 -6.35
N GLY A 190 4.95 -8.51 -7.37
CA GLY A 190 5.50 -8.46 -8.72
C GLY A 190 4.46 -8.02 -9.73
N TYR A 191 4.54 -8.52 -10.96
CA TYR A 191 3.62 -8.16 -12.03
C TYR A 191 2.50 -9.20 -12.21
N LEU A 192 1.90 -9.26 -13.40
CA LEU A 192 0.81 -10.16 -13.73
C LEU A 192 1.17 -11.64 -13.52
N LYS A 193 0.28 -12.39 -12.86
CA LYS A 193 0.35 -13.85 -12.70
C LYS A 193 -1.06 -14.40 -12.47
N GLN A 194 -1.39 -15.52 -13.13
CA GLN A 194 -2.72 -16.16 -13.04
C GLN A 194 -3.85 -15.14 -13.27
N ASP A 195 -4.85 -15.11 -12.40
CA ASP A 195 -6.00 -14.19 -12.49
C ASP A 195 -5.75 -12.79 -11.93
N ASN A 196 -4.55 -12.52 -11.40
CA ASN A 196 -4.17 -11.23 -10.81
C ASN A 196 -4.99 -10.81 -9.58
N LEU A 197 -5.60 -11.77 -8.87
CA LEU A 197 -6.29 -11.54 -7.61
C LEU A 197 -5.53 -12.20 -6.46
N ILE A 198 -5.71 -11.66 -5.25
CA ILE A 198 -5.21 -12.28 -4.02
C ILE A 198 -6.33 -12.44 -3.00
N SER A 199 -6.29 -13.54 -2.25
CA SER A 199 -7.15 -13.72 -1.08
C SER A 199 -6.69 -12.80 0.06
N MET A 200 -7.49 -12.72 1.12
CA MET A 200 -7.04 -12.10 2.37
C MET A 200 -6.16 -13.05 3.17
N GLN A 201 -5.37 -12.49 4.08
CA GLN A 201 -4.33 -13.23 4.79
C GLN A 201 -3.28 -13.82 3.83
N HIS A 202 -3.07 -13.14 2.70
CA HIS A 202 -2.14 -13.60 1.67
C HIS A 202 -0.71 -13.56 2.19
N THR A 203 0.10 -14.55 1.81
CA THR A 203 1.53 -14.58 2.09
C THR A 203 2.24 -15.12 0.85
N GLY A 204 3.42 -14.61 0.54
CA GLY A 204 4.14 -14.99 -0.68
C GLY A 204 4.04 -13.97 -1.80
N PHE A 205 4.11 -14.47 -3.03
CA PHE A 205 4.04 -13.64 -4.22
C PHE A 205 2.64 -13.05 -4.40
N SER A 206 2.54 -11.74 -4.63
CA SER A 206 1.31 -11.08 -5.05
C SER A 206 1.43 -10.59 -6.49
N PRO A 207 0.51 -10.97 -7.38
CA PRO A 207 0.40 -10.29 -8.67
C PRO A 207 -0.10 -8.86 -8.48
N SER A 208 0.12 -8.02 -9.49
CA SER A 208 -0.52 -6.70 -9.59
C SER A 208 -0.80 -6.33 -11.04
N VAL A 209 -1.81 -5.49 -11.22
CA VAL A 209 -2.18 -4.91 -12.51
C VAL A 209 -1.72 -3.46 -12.55
N CYS A 210 -0.82 -3.11 -13.48
CA CYS A 210 -0.42 -1.71 -13.65
C CYS A 210 -1.59 -0.87 -14.18
N ILE A 211 -1.81 0.32 -13.61
CA ILE A 211 -2.91 1.23 -13.98
C ILE A 211 -2.44 2.53 -14.67
N ASP A 212 -1.13 2.67 -14.90
CA ASP A 212 -0.56 3.82 -15.58
C ASP A 212 -1.00 3.88 -17.06
N GLU A 213 -0.90 5.06 -17.67
CA GLU A 213 -1.37 5.30 -19.04
C GLU A 213 -0.70 4.44 -20.12
N ASN A 214 0.52 3.94 -19.85
CA ASN A 214 1.25 3.02 -20.73
C ASN A 214 0.65 1.60 -20.75
N VAL A 215 -0.15 1.21 -19.75
CA VAL A 215 -0.85 -0.07 -19.68
C VAL A 215 -2.35 0.11 -19.88
N PHE A 216 -2.95 1.13 -19.27
CA PHE A 216 -4.37 1.49 -19.41
C PHE A 216 -4.55 2.94 -19.91
N PRO A 217 -4.36 3.22 -21.21
CA PRO A 217 -4.59 4.55 -21.80
C PRO A 217 -6.08 4.96 -21.79
N ASN A 218 -6.97 4.03 -21.44
CA ASN A 218 -8.35 4.28 -21.08
C ASN A 218 -8.67 3.47 -19.81
N ILE A 219 -8.69 4.16 -18.66
CA ILE A 219 -8.88 3.51 -17.35
C ILE A 219 -10.23 2.80 -17.21
N LYS A 220 -11.23 3.17 -18.02
CA LYS A 220 -12.55 2.52 -18.02
C LYS A 220 -12.47 1.03 -18.39
N LEU A 221 -11.41 0.61 -19.08
CA LEU A 221 -11.17 -0.80 -19.42
C LEU A 221 -10.84 -1.65 -18.19
N LEU A 222 -10.45 -1.06 -17.06
CA LEU A 222 -10.20 -1.78 -15.80
C LEU A 222 -11.51 -2.26 -15.13
N LYS A 223 -12.66 -1.66 -15.48
CA LYS A 223 -13.95 -1.90 -14.81
C LYS A 223 -14.31 -3.39 -14.63
N PRO A 224 -14.13 -4.29 -15.62
CA PRO A 224 -14.44 -5.71 -15.41
C PRO A 224 -13.56 -6.38 -14.35
N ALA A 225 -12.29 -5.97 -14.19
CA ALA A 225 -11.42 -6.52 -13.13
C ALA A 225 -11.95 -6.20 -11.72
N LEU A 226 -12.57 -5.02 -11.53
CA LEU A 226 -13.23 -4.68 -10.27
C LEU A 226 -14.41 -5.64 -9.99
N PHE A 227 -15.20 -5.97 -11.02
CA PHE A 227 -16.27 -6.96 -10.90
C PHE A 227 -15.73 -8.35 -10.59
N TYR A 228 -14.61 -8.75 -11.18
CA TYR A 228 -14.01 -10.05 -10.87
C TYR A 228 -13.59 -10.15 -9.41
N ALA A 229 -12.95 -9.12 -8.85
CA ALA A 229 -12.66 -9.07 -7.41
C ALA A 229 -13.92 -9.26 -6.56
N LYS A 230 -15.01 -8.56 -6.92
CA LYS A 230 -16.31 -8.68 -6.25
C LYS A 230 -16.91 -10.08 -6.36
N GLU A 231 -16.94 -10.65 -7.57
CA GLU A 231 -17.51 -11.96 -7.85
C GLU A 231 -16.76 -13.08 -7.12
N THR A 232 -15.43 -13.01 -7.05
CA THR A 232 -14.64 -14.05 -6.40
C THR A 232 -14.46 -13.84 -4.89
N GLY A 233 -14.87 -12.69 -4.34
CA GLY A 233 -14.59 -12.35 -2.94
C GLY A 233 -13.09 -12.07 -2.65
N ARG A 234 -12.28 -11.83 -3.69
CA ARG A 234 -10.83 -11.60 -3.60
C ARG A 234 -10.48 -10.14 -3.87
N ASN A 235 -9.19 -9.82 -3.80
CA ASN A 235 -8.69 -8.45 -3.89
C ASN A 235 -7.88 -8.22 -5.15
N LEU A 236 -8.10 -7.07 -5.79
CA LEU A 236 -7.33 -6.63 -6.94
C LEU A 236 -6.22 -5.67 -6.51
N VAL A 237 -4.97 -6.05 -6.75
CA VAL A 237 -3.81 -5.19 -6.48
C VAL A 237 -3.50 -4.34 -7.72
N LEU A 238 -3.52 -3.03 -7.55
CA LEU A 238 -3.33 -2.03 -8.60
C LEU A 238 -2.01 -1.29 -8.41
N MET A 239 -1.11 -1.42 -9.37
CA MET A 239 0.22 -0.78 -9.35
C MET A 239 0.22 0.52 -10.17
N GLY A 240 0.54 1.63 -9.54
CA GLY A 240 0.88 2.89 -10.21
C GLY A 240 2.26 3.37 -9.80
N HIS A 241 2.72 4.48 -10.40
CA HIS A 241 3.95 5.12 -9.96
C HIS A 241 3.69 6.58 -9.60
N SER A 242 3.48 7.48 -10.58
CA SER A 242 3.13 8.87 -10.28
C SER A 242 1.62 9.13 -10.29
N ILE A 243 1.14 9.82 -9.26
CA ILE A 243 -0.18 10.48 -9.29
C ILE A 243 0.04 11.87 -9.85
N LEU A 244 -0.26 12.08 -11.13
CA LEU A 244 0.09 13.31 -11.83
C LEU A 244 -0.98 13.74 -12.84
N PRO A 245 -1.51 14.97 -12.74
CA PRO A 245 -2.48 15.48 -13.69
C PRO A 245 -1.93 15.50 -15.12
N LYS A 246 -2.80 15.23 -16.10
CA LYS A 246 -2.40 15.04 -17.51
C LYS A 246 -1.77 16.29 -18.14
N ASN A 247 -2.14 17.46 -17.65
CA ASN A 247 -1.62 18.75 -18.11
C ASN A 247 -0.25 19.10 -17.54
N ILE A 248 0.26 18.37 -16.53
CA ILE A 248 1.60 18.61 -16.01
C ILE A 248 2.64 18.03 -16.98
N ASN A 249 3.54 18.90 -17.44
CA ASN A 249 4.68 18.49 -18.23
C ASN A 249 5.76 17.88 -17.31
N TRP A 250 6.21 16.67 -17.65
CA TRP A 250 7.26 15.97 -16.92
C TRP A 250 8.59 16.72 -16.94
N ASP A 251 8.90 17.43 -18.02
CA ASP A 251 10.17 18.16 -18.15
C ASP A 251 10.31 19.29 -17.12
N ASN A 252 9.19 19.75 -16.53
CA ASN A 252 9.19 20.80 -15.50
C ASN A 252 9.88 20.37 -14.20
N TYR A 253 10.08 19.06 -13.98
CA TYR A 253 10.79 18.54 -12.81
C TYR A 253 12.32 18.62 -12.95
N GLY A 254 12.85 18.90 -14.14
CA GLY A 254 14.29 19.14 -14.32
C GLY A 254 15.18 17.91 -14.17
N TRP A 255 14.61 16.69 -14.16
CA TRP A 255 15.31 15.42 -13.97
C TRP A 255 16.08 14.90 -15.19
N GLY A 256 16.19 15.71 -16.23
CA GLY A 256 16.96 15.40 -17.44
C GLY A 256 16.35 14.33 -18.35
N GLU A 257 16.98 14.12 -19.50
CA GLU A 257 16.49 13.25 -20.59
C GLU A 257 16.29 11.79 -20.13
N GLY A 258 17.18 11.29 -19.27
CA GLY A 258 17.13 9.92 -18.75
C GLY A 258 15.86 9.60 -17.94
N SER A 259 15.14 10.62 -17.46
CA SER A 259 13.91 10.46 -16.69
C SER A 259 12.64 10.36 -17.55
N LYS A 260 12.70 10.64 -18.87
CA LYS A 260 11.49 10.74 -19.70
C LYS A 260 10.69 9.46 -19.81
N GLU A 261 11.34 8.30 -19.80
CA GLU A 261 10.63 7.02 -19.74
C GLU A 261 9.88 6.87 -18.41
N ALA A 262 10.49 7.28 -17.30
CA ALA A 262 9.86 7.25 -15.98
C ALA A 262 8.61 8.15 -15.92
N GLY A 263 8.57 9.22 -16.70
CA GLY A 263 7.42 10.12 -16.82
C GLY A 263 6.19 9.54 -17.50
N LYS A 264 6.32 8.41 -18.21
CA LYS A 264 5.19 7.68 -18.81
C LYS A 264 4.44 6.81 -17.81
N TYR A 265 5.08 6.47 -16.68
CA TYR A 265 4.49 5.70 -15.59
C TYR A 265 3.76 6.66 -14.66
N ARG A 266 2.57 7.09 -15.11
CA ARG A 266 1.71 7.97 -14.36
C ARG A 266 0.25 7.65 -14.60
N ILE A 267 -0.54 7.97 -13.59
CA ILE A 267 -2.00 7.97 -13.60
C ILE A 267 -2.48 9.33 -13.10
N SER A 268 -3.56 9.86 -13.70
CA SER A 268 -4.10 11.15 -13.28
C SER A 268 -5.02 11.02 -12.06
N PRO A 269 -5.14 12.07 -11.21
CA PRO A 269 -6.09 12.08 -10.10
C PRO A 269 -7.52 11.69 -10.50
N GLU A 270 -8.01 12.17 -11.64
CA GLU A 270 -9.36 11.88 -12.15
C GLU A 270 -9.54 10.40 -12.52
N ASN A 271 -8.48 9.75 -13.00
CA ASN A 271 -8.52 8.32 -13.28
C ASN A 271 -8.53 7.50 -11.97
N ILE A 272 -7.80 7.92 -10.93
CA ILE A 272 -7.87 7.27 -9.60
C ILE A 272 -9.26 7.44 -9.00
N GLU A 273 -9.81 8.66 -9.04
CA GLU A 273 -11.15 8.96 -8.55
C GLU A 273 -12.22 8.13 -9.27
N TYR A 274 -12.08 7.93 -10.59
CA TYR A 274 -12.94 7.02 -11.34
C TYR A 274 -12.89 5.58 -10.78
N ILE A 275 -11.69 5.03 -10.51
CA ILE A 275 -11.55 3.68 -9.94
C ILE A 275 -12.21 3.60 -8.56
N ILE A 276 -11.93 4.57 -7.68
CA ILE A 276 -12.50 4.65 -6.33
C ILE A 276 -14.03 4.67 -6.41
N ASN A 277 -14.60 5.52 -7.27
CA ASN A 277 -16.05 5.64 -7.43
C ASN A 277 -16.69 4.36 -7.98
N GLU A 278 -16.08 3.71 -8.97
CA GLU A 278 -16.58 2.44 -9.49
C GLU A 278 -16.48 1.31 -8.46
N ALA A 279 -15.40 1.26 -7.68
CA ALA A 279 -15.20 0.28 -6.61
C ALA A 279 -16.24 0.46 -5.48
N LYS A 280 -16.46 1.70 -5.02
CA LYS A 280 -17.48 2.03 -4.02
C LYS A 280 -18.90 1.65 -4.47
N LYS A 281 -19.25 1.89 -5.74
CA LYS A 281 -20.57 1.54 -6.30
C LYS A 281 -20.91 0.07 -6.19
N ILE A 282 -19.91 -0.81 -6.21
CA ILE A 282 -20.10 -2.27 -6.12
C ILE A 282 -19.70 -2.83 -4.74
N GLY A 283 -19.45 -1.94 -3.77
CA GLY A 283 -19.13 -2.29 -2.39
C GLY A 283 -17.82 -3.07 -2.24
N LEU A 284 -16.78 -2.66 -2.97
CA LEU A 284 -15.40 -3.06 -2.69
C LEU A 284 -14.81 -2.18 -1.59
N GLU A 285 -14.03 -2.78 -0.71
CA GLU A 285 -13.25 -2.07 0.32
C GLU A 285 -11.86 -1.68 -0.21
N PHE A 286 -11.13 -0.86 0.56
CA PHE A 286 -9.79 -0.39 0.20
C PHE A 286 -8.79 -0.82 1.28
N TYR A 287 -7.79 -1.59 0.88
CA TYR A 287 -6.81 -2.15 1.78
C TYR A 287 -5.39 -1.71 1.43
N THR A 288 -4.52 -1.72 2.43
CA THR A 288 -3.06 -1.78 2.26
C THR A 288 -2.61 -3.22 1.95
N MET A 289 -1.40 -3.39 1.44
CA MET A 289 -0.78 -4.71 1.31
C MET A 289 -0.56 -5.37 2.69
N ALA A 290 -0.28 -4.59 3.74
CA ALA A 290 -0.22 -5.09 5.11
C ALA A 290 -1.54 -5.71 5.58
N GLU A 291 -2.68 -5.04 5.36
CA GLU A 291 -4.01 -5.58 5.69
C GLU A 291 -4.34 -6.81 4.83
N ALA A 292 -3.98 -6.80 3.55
CA ALA A 292 -4.13 -7.97 2.68
C ALA A 292 -3.35 -9.18 3.22
N ALA A 293 -2.20 -8.95 3.86
CA ALA A 293 -1.42 -9.95 4.59
C ALA A 293 -2.00 -10.36 5.95
N GLY A 294 -3.12 -9.76 6.36
CA GLY A 294 -3.75 -9.97 7.66
C GLY A 294 -3.01 -9.32 8.82
N ILE A 295 -2.14 -8.33 8.55
CA ILE A 295 -1.33 -7.64 9.56
C ILE A 295 -1.92 -6.28 9.88
N ALA A 296 -2.09 -6.01 11.19
CA ALA A 296 -2.54 -4.72 11.69
C ALA A 296 -1.36 -3.76 11.82
N THR A 297 -1.60 -2.50 11.46
CA THR A 297 -0.66 -1.40 11.71
C THR A 297 -1.32 -0.37 12.62
N PHE A 298 -0.65 -0.03 13.72
CA PHE A 298 -1.06 1.01 14.66
C PHE A 298 -0.09 2.16 14.57
N ILE A 299 -0.54 3.37 14.21
CA ILE A 299 0.38 4.50 14.01
C ILE A 299 0.97 4.95 15.33
N ASP A 300 0.13 5.19 16.34
CA ASP A 300 0.60 5.56 17.67
C ASP A 300 1.26 4.37 18.37
N HIS A 301 2.54 4.51 18.70
CA HIS A 301 3.31 3.47 19.39
C HIS A 301 2.76 3.13 20.79
N ARG A 302 2.06 4.06 21.45
CA ARG A 302 1.43 3.83 22.76
C ARG A 302 0.15 3.02 22.61
N LEU A 303 -0.61 3.24 21.53
CA LEU A 303 -1.74 2.38 21.18
C LEU A 303 -1.25 0.97 20.83
N GLU A 304 -0.24 0.86 19.98
CA GLU A 304 0.38 -0.43 19.65
C GLU A 304 0.86 -1.16 20.92
N GLY A 305 1.55 -0.45 21.82
CA GLY A 305 2.02 -0.98 23.10
C GLY A 305 0.88 -1.49 23.99
N ALA A 306 -0.21 -0.73 24.11
CA ALA A 306 -1.39 -1.16 24.87
C ALA A 306 -2.05 -2.42 24.28
N ILE A 307 -2.12 -2.52 22.95
CA ILE A 307 -2.63 -3.72 22.27
C ILE A 307 -1.71 -4.92 22.50
N ARG A 308 -0.40 -4.73 22.41
CA ARG A 308 0.59 -5.79 22.67
C ARG A 308 0.52 -6.31 24.10
N GLU A 309 0.39 -5.40 25.06
CA GLU A 309 0.19 -5.71 26.48
C GLU A 309 -1.11 -6.50 26.68
N GLN A 310 -2.22 -6.03 26.10
CA GLN A 310 -3.54 -6.68 26.18
C GLN A 310 -3.57 -8.10 25.62
N LEU A 311 -2.79 -8.36 24.56
CA LEU A 311 -2.69 -9.67 23.90
C LEU A 311 -1.53 -10.53 24.41
N ASN A 312 -0.64 -9.98 25.24
CA ASN A 312 0.62 -10.60 25.67
C ASN A 312 1.48 -11.12 24.50
N ILE A 313 1.64 -10.29 23.45
CA ILE A 313 2.41 -10.63 22.24
C ILE A 313 3.74 -9.90 22.18
N LYS A 314 4.79 -10.60 21.72
CA LYS A 314 6.16 -10.05 21.54
C LYS A 314 6.65 -10.18 20.09
N GLU A 315 5.85 -10.80 19.24
CA GLU A 315 6.13 -11.03 17.84
C GLU A 315 6.21 -9.73 17.06
N LYS A 316 6.95 -9.76 15.95
CA LYS A 316 7.12 -8.62 15.05
C LYS A 316 5.77 -8.03 14.61
N TRP A 317 4.87 -8.87 14.12
CA TRP A 317 3.59 -8.46 13.55
C TRP A 317 2.41 -8.79 14.45
N ILE A 318 1.43 -7.89 14.48
CA ILE A 318 0.14 -8.10 15.15
C ILE A 318 -0.86 -8.57 14.09
N TYR A 319 -1.39 -9.78 14.22
CA TYR A 319 -2.38 -10.27 13.26
C TYR A 319 -3.77 -9.70 13.58
N ILE A 320 -4.49 -9.27 12.54
CA ILE A 320 -5.84 -8.69 12.68
C ILE A 320 -6.80 -9.69 13.33
N LYS A 321 -6.65 -11.00 13.05
CA LYS A 321 -7.47 -12.04 13.67
C LYS A 321 -7.35 -12.10 15.19
N ASP A 322 -6.17 -11.78 15.74
CA ASP A 322 -5.96 -11.79 17.19
C ASP A 322 -6.66 -10.61 17.87
N LEU A 323 -6.84 -9.49 17.16
CA LEU A 323 -7.56 -8.31 17.66
C LEU A 323 -9.05 -8.59 17.88
N LEU A 324 -9.61 -9.62 17.25
CA LEU A 324 -11.00 -10.05 17.47
C LEU A 324 -11.26 -10.56 18.89
N LYS A 325 -10.19 -10.91 19.63
CA LYS A 325 -10.26 -11.37 21.03
C LYS A 325 -10.49 -10.22 22.01
N ILE A 326 -10.19 -8.97 21.61
CA ILE A 326 -10.30 -7.80 22.48
C ILE A 326 -11.75 -7.30 22.51
N LYS A 327 -12.39 -7.40 23.67
CA LYS A 327 -13.73 -6.85 23.93
C LYS A 327 -13.73 -5.59 24.78
N GLU A 328 -12.67 -5.38 25.54
CA GLU A 328 -12.49 -4.22 26.41
C GLU A 328 -11.07 -3.71 26.25
N LEU A 329 -10.91 -2.39 26.12
CA LEU A 329 -9.61 -1.74 26.00
C LEU A 329 -9.58 -0.49 26.85
N ASN A 330 -8.62 -0.43 27.77
CA ASN A 330 -8.38 0.75 28.60
C ASN A 330 -7.11 1.47 28.11
N LEU A 331 -7.32 2.68 27.59
CA LEU A 331 -6.30 3.61 27.13
C LEU A 331 -6.22 4.88 28.00
N GLU A 332 -6.84 4.87 29.18
CA GLU A 332 -6.86 6.02 30.07
C GLU A 332 -5.44 6.49 30.40
N GLY A 333 -5.17 7.78 30.16
CA GLY A 333 -3.89 8.40 30.51
C GLY A 333 -2.67 7.79 29.80
N LYS A 334 -2.85 6.93 28.79
CA LYS A 334 -1.75 6.31 28.03
C LYS A 334 -1.10 7.27 27.03
N GLY A 335 -1.56 8.52 26.98
CA GLY A 335 -1.00 9.58 26.16
C GLY A 335 -1.29 9.45 24.67
N ILE A 336 -2.30 8.66 24.28
CA ILE A 336 -2.66 8.40 22.89
C ILE A 336 -2.91 9.72 22.15
N SER A 337 -2.38 9.86 20.94
CA SER A 337 -2.65 11.01 20.06
C SER A 337 -3.22 10.61 18.70
N ASN A 338 -3.11 9.34 18.30
CA ASN A 338 -3.69 8.82 17.06
C ASN A 338 -4.35 7.45 17.28
N LEU A 339 -5.61 7.32 16.87
CA LEU A 339 -6.42 6.09 17.00
C LEU A 339 -6.34 5.15 15.79
N ALA A 340 -5.51 5.45 14.79
CA ALA A 340 -5.29 4.59 13.64
C ALA A 340 -4.99 3.14 14.02
N GLY A 341 -5.78 2.21 13.49
CA GLY A 341 -5.74 0.79 13.81
C GLY A 341 -6.78 0.35 14.83
N ILE A 342 -7.47 1.29 15.49
CA ILE A 342 -8.58 0.95 16.39
C ILE A 342 -9.72 0.25 15.61
N GLU A 343 -9.91 0.58 14.33
CA GLU A 343 -10.96 0.02 13.49
C GLU A 343 -10.85 -1.50 13.31
N TYR A 344 -9.68 -2.09 13.56
CA TYR A 344 -9.49 -3.54 13.51
C TYR A 344 -10.16 -4.27 14.68
N LEU A 345 -10.41 -3.60 15.81
CA LEU A 345 -11.03 -4.18 16.99
C LEU A 345 -12.56 -4.26 16.83
N THR A 346 -13.01 -5.01 15.83
CA THR A 346 -14.43 -5.10 15.44
C THR A 346 -15.34 -5.71 16.51
N ASN A 347 -14.77 -6.40 17.50
CA ASN A 347 -15.46 -6.97 18.65
C ASN A 347 -15.38 -6.12 19.92
N LEU A 348 -14.80 -4.91 19.85
CA LEU A 348 -14.67 -4.03 21.01
C LEU A 348 -16.04 -3.54 21.48
N GLU A 349 -16.33 -3.76 22.75
CA GLU A 349 -17.57 -3.38 23.41
C GLU A 349 -17.38 -2.26 24.43
N LYS A 350 -16.21 -2.19 25.07
CA LYS A 350 -15.86 -1.13 26.02
C LYS A 350 -14.53 -0.47 25.66
N LEU A 351 -14.52 0.85 25.58
CA LEU A 351 -13.32 1.64 25.32
C LEU A 351 -13.25 2.79 26.32
N ASN A 352 -12.12 2.89 27.04
CA ASN A 352 -11.81 4.06 27.86
C ASN A 352 -10.60 4.79 27.24
N ILE A 353 -10.77 6.07 26.92
CA ILE A 353 -9.77 6.95 26.34
C ILE A 353 -9.64 8.26 27.12
N ILE A 354 -10.16 8.32 28.36
CA ILE A 354 -10.06 9.47 29.25
C ILE A 354 -8.59 9.88 29.42
N ASN A 355 -8.34 11.17 29.68
CA ASN A 355 -7.01 11.71 29.98
C ASN A 355 -5.97 11.60 28.84
N ASN A 356 -6.39 11.50 27.58
CA ASN A 356 -5.52 11.57 26.39
C ASN A 356 -5.54 12.96 25.74
N LYS A 357 -4.84 13.93 26.34
CA LYS A 357 -4.92 15.37 25.98
C LYS A 357 -4.58 15.71 24.52
N ASN A 358 -3.75 14.90 23.87
CA ASN A 358 -3.30 15.13 22.49
C ASN A 358 -4.16 14.40 21.44
N LEU A 359 -5.16 13.64 21.87
CA LEU A 359 -6.08 12.98 20.96
C LEU A 359 -7.15 13.97 20.47
N ASN A 360 -7.03 14.39 19.21
CA ASN A 360 -7.91 15.40 18.62
C ASN A 360 -8.86 14.84 17.54
N ASN A 361 -8.57 13.67 16.98
CA ASN A 361 -9.35 13.08 15.89
C ASN A 361 -10.02 11.78 16.33
N MET A 362 -11.35 11.83 16.42
CA MET A 362 -12.20 10.74 16.89
C MET A 362 -12.95 10.00 15.79
N LYS A 363 -12.73 10.36 14.51
CA LYS A 363 -13.51 9.85 13.38
C LYS A 363 -13.48 8.32 13.27
N LEU A 364 -12.37 7.68 13.65
CA LEU A 364 -12.21 6.22 13.59
C LEU A 364 -13.09 5.46 14.57
N LEU A 365 -13.55 6.10 15.65
CA LEU A 365 -14.48 5.46 16.59
C LEU A 365 -15.81 5.07 15.92
N ASN A 366 -16.21 5.79 14.86
CA ASN A 366 -17.42 5.46 14.09
C ASN A 366 -17.32 4.10 13.36
N LYS A 367 -16.11 3.55 13.21
CA LYS A 367 -15.90 2.21 12.61
C LYS A 367 -16.17 1.08 13.63
N LEU A 368 -16.23 1.38 14.93
CA LEU A 368 -16.46 0.41 16.00
C LEU A 368 -17.95 0.14 16.20
N LYS A 369 -18.48 -0.85 15.48
CA LYS A 369 -19.93 -1.12 15.42
C LYS A 369 -20.51 -1.81 16.67
N ARG A 370 -19.68 -2.29 17.59
CA ARG A 370 -20.10 -3.09 18.76
C ARG A 370 -19.91 -2.38 20.11
N ILE A 371 -19.52 -1.10 20.10
CA ILE A 371 -19.31 -0.33 21.33
C ILE A 371 -20.63 -0.18 22.09
N LYS A 372 -20.59 -0.56 23.37
CA LYS A 372 -21.67 -0.42 24.36
C LYS A 372 -21.33 0.62 25.42
N LYS A 373 -20.03 0.79 25.73
CA LYS A 373 -19.54 1.76 26.71
C LYS A 373 -18.32 2.49 26.16
N LEU A 374 -18.38 3.82 26.15
CA LEU A 374 -17.29 4.68 25.73
C LEU A 374 -17.06 5.77 26.78
N GLU A 375 -15.86 5.80 27.34
CA GLU A 375 -15.42 6.78 28.34
C GLU A 375 -14.36 7.67 27.68
N MET A 376 -14.58 8.99 27.61
CA MET A 376 -13.70 9.93 26.92
C MET A 376 -13.53 11.25 27.65
#